data_AF-A0A5R8N9R6-F1
#
_entry.id   AF-A0A5R8N9R6-F1
#
_cell.length_a   1.000
_cell.length_b   1.000
_cell.length_c   1.000
_cell.angle_alpha   90.00
_cell.angle_beta   90.00
_cell.angle_gamma   90.00
#
_symmetry.space_group_name_H-M   'P 1'
#
loop_
_entity.id
_entity.type
_entity.pdbx_description
1 polymer ?
#
loop_
_entity_poly.entity_id
_entity_poly.type
_entity_poly.pdbx_seq_one_letter_code
_entity_poly.pdbx_strand_id
1 'polypeptide(L)'
;MMNRHPIYRPLCVVALNVIALVAFAVGCGDGSDTQSSDERFDKAVSEQNLDIDPDQAQLQAKNSCADLDASTDDPANLDPFEVARIVQKVQIKTKLSQDDAGLLVALGIEAYCPEFKASFGK
;
A
#
# COMPACT_ATOMS: atom_id res chain seq x y z
N MET A 1 16.30 9.63 -47.23
CA MET A 1 17.27 10.26 -46.31
C MET A 1 16.47 11.07 -45.29
N MET A 2 16.64 10.76 -43.99
CA MET A 2 16.54 11.61 -42.79
C MET A 2 15.34 12.58 -42.66
N ASN A 3 14.57 12.67 -41.56
CA ASN A 3 14.97 12.59 -40.17
C ASN A 3 13.78 12.29 -39.24
N ARG A 4 14.05 11.46 -38.22
CA ARG A 4 13.19 11.21 -37.06
C ARG A 4 13.34 12.40 -36.10
N HIS A 5 12.23 12.96 -35.62
CA HIS A 5 12.23 13.76 -34.40
C HIS A 5 11.63 12.92 -33.26
N PRO A 6 12.39 12.65 -32.19
CA PRO A 6 11.85 12.03 -30.99
C PRO A 6 11.04 13.04 -30.19
N ILE A 7 9.78 12.68 -29.89
CA ILE A 7 8.93 13.39 -28.95
C ILE A 7 9.48 13.11 -27.55
N TYR A 8 10.26 14.05 -27.01
CA TYR A 8 10.63 14.05 -25.59
C TYR A 8 9.40 14.43 -24.76
N ARG A 9 8.81 13.44 -24.09
CA ARG A 9 7.87 13.67 -22.99
C ARG A 9 8.68 13.92 -21.72
N PRO A 10 8.57 15.09 -21.07
CA PRO A 10 9.20 15.28 -19.77
C PRO A 10 8.51 14.35 -18.76
N LEU A 11 9.29 13.43 -18.19
CA LEU A 11 8.94 12.71 -16.98
C LEU A 11 8.71 13.76 -15.89
N CYS A 12 7.45 14.02 -15.57
CA CYS A 12 7.09 14.72 -14.33
C CYS A 12 7.48 13.79 -13.18
N VAL A 13 8.66 14.03 -12.63
CA VAL A 13 9.07 13.53 -11.32
C VAL A 13 8.16 14.20 -10.30
N VAL A 14 7.05 13.55 -9.98
CA VAL A 14 6.25 13.93 -8.81
C VAL A 14 7.06 13.50 -7.60
N ALA A 15 7.63 14.49 -6.90
CA ALA A 15 8.33 14.29 -5.65
C ALA A 15 7.34 13.75 -4.61
N LEU A 16 7.38 12.44 -4.37
CA LEU A 16 6.70 11.76 -3.27
C LEU A 16 7.33 12.23 -1.96
N ASN A 17 6.79 13.31 -1.40
CA ASN A 17 6.94 13.62 0.02
C ASN A 17 5.73 13.01 0.75
N VAL A 18 5.74 11.69 0.94
CA VAL A 18 4.69 11.03 1.74
C VAL A 18 5.23 10.84 3.15
N ILE A 19 4.95 11.87 3.95
CA ILE A 19 4.50 11.84 5.34
C ILE A 19 5.13 10.74 6.22
N ALA A 20 6.06 11.19 7.05
CA ALA A 20 6.53 10.48 8.22
C ALA A 20 5.40 10.23 9.24
N LEU A 21 5.53 9.09 9.92
CA LEU A 21 5.05 8.79 11.27
C LEU A 21 3.53 8.58 11.44
N VAL A 22 3.12 7.32 11.29
CA VAL A 22 2.16 6.72 12.23
C VAL A 22 2.93 5.73 13.09
N ALA A 23 3.50 6.25 14.18
CA ALA A 23 3.98 5.44 15.29
C ALA A 23 2.75 4.83 15.98
N PHE A 24 2.32 3.64 15.54
CA PHE A 24 1.45 2.81 16.36
C PHE A 24 2.25 2.39 17.59
N ALA A 25 2.01 3.12 18.69
CA ALA A 25 2.39 2.71 20.02
C ALA A 25 1.69 1.39 20.31
N VAL A 26 2.38 0.28 20.06
CA VAL A 26 2.00 -1.05 20.53
C VAL A 26 2.16 -1.03 22.05
N GLY A 27 1.12 -0.56 22.74
CA GLY A 27 1.02 -0.64 24.18
C GLY A 27 1.16 -2.11 24.58
N CYS A 28 2.19 -2.40 25.37
CA CYS A 28 2.40 -3.69 25.99
C CYS A 28 1.26 -3.92 26.99
N GLY A 29 0.24 -4.68 26.57
CA GLY A 29 -0.90 -5.09 27.39
C GLY A 29 -0.97 -6.60 27.42
N ASP A 30 -0.54 -7.17 28.55
CA ASP A 30 -0.74 -8.58 28.92
C ASP A 30 -2.24 -8.84 29.05
N GLY A 31 -2.81 -9.54 28.06
CA GLY A 31 -4.25 -9.78 27.99
C GLY A 31 -4.68 -10.13 26.57
N SER A 32 -4.62 -11.41 26.24
CA SER A 32 -5.43 -12.19 25.30
C SER A 32 -6.42 -11.50 24.34
N ASP A 33 -6.04 -10.43 23.63
CA ASP A 33 -6.82 -9.87 22.52
C ASP A 33 -6.22 -10.36 21.21
N THR A 34 -6.50 -11.63 20.91
CA THR A 34 -6.28 -12.22 19.58
C THR A 34 -7.31 -11.67 18.60
N GLN A 35 -7.33 -10.34 18.42
CA GLN A 35 -8.19 -9.71 17.43
C GLN A 35 -7.67 -10.12 16.04
N SER A 36 -8.56 -10.67 15.22
CA SER A 36 -8.18 -11.21 13.92
C SER A 36 -7.56 -10.11 13.04
N SER A 37 -6.65 -10.47 12.14
CA SER A 37 -6.05 -9.49 11.22
C SER A 37 -7.11 -8.76 10.38
N ASP A 38 -8.22 -9.43 10.06
CA ASP A 38 -9.36 -8.84 9.35
C ASP A 38 -10.05 -7.76 10.19
N GLU A 39 -10.37 -8.02 11.46
CA GLU A 39 -10.98 -7.01 12.35
C GLU A 39 -10.07 -5.79 12.57
N ARG A 40 -8.75 -5.99 12.69
CA ARG A 40 -7.79 -4.89 12.83
C ARG A 40 -7.73 -4.06 11.55
N PHE A 41 -7.76 -4.71 10.39
CA PHE A 41 -7.77 -4.06 9.09
C PHE A 41 -9.06 -3.24 8.88
N ASP A 42 -10.24 -3.84 9.09
CA ASP A 42 -11.53 -3.18 8.91
C ASP A 42 -11.69 -1.96 9.80
N LYS A 43 -11.22 -2.07 11.06
CA LYS A 43 -11.19 -0.93 11.98
C LYS A 43 -10.31 0.19 11.45
N ALA A 44 -9.11 -0.13 10.96
CA ALA A 44 -8.19 0.88 10.42
C ALA A 44 -8.73 1.53 9.14
N VAL A 45 -9.34 0.76 8.24
CA VAL A 45 -10.01 1.27 7.02
C VAL A 45 -11.14 2.23 7.40
N SER A 46 -11.93 1.87 8.40
CA SER A 46 -13.02 2.71 8.92
C SER A 46 -12.51 4.00 9.57
N GLU A 47 -11.44 3.93 10.37
CA GLU A 47 -10.82 5.10 11.02
C GLU A 47 -10.24 6.09 10.00
N GLN A 48 -9.73 5.59 8.87
CA GLN A 48 -9.25 6.40 7.76
C GLN A 48 -10.38 6.94 6.86
N ASN A 49 -11.64 6.58 7.12
CA ASN A 49 -12.82 6.98 6.34
C ASN A 49 -12.67 6.69 4.84
N LEU A 50 -12.07 5.54 4.48
CA LEU A 50 -11.92 5.13 3.09
C LEU A 50 -13.29 4.77 2.49
N ASP A 51 -13.67 5.42 1.38
CA ASP A 51 -14.92 5.15 0.66
C ASP A 51 -14.79 3.88 -0.21
N ILE A 52 -14.76 2.73 0.45
CA ILE A 52 -14.64 1.41 -0.17
C ILE A 52 -15.44 0.38 0.60
N ASP A 53 -16.03 -0.57 -0.13
CA ASP A 53 -16.67 -1.74 0.46
C ASP A 53 -15.67 -2.59 1.28
N PRO A 54 -15.98 -2.99 2.53
CA PRO A 54 -15.06 -3.72 3.40
C PRO A 54 -14.55 -5.04 2.79
N ASP A 55 -15.41 -5.82 2.14
CA ASP A 55 -15.00 -7.09 1.52
C ASP A 55 -14.05 -6.82 0.35
N GLN A 56 -14.34 -5.78 -0.44
CA GLN A 56 -13.44 -5.33 -1.52
C GLN A 56 -12.11 -4.82 -0.97
N ALA A 57 -12.12 -4.08 0.13
CA ALA A 57 -10.93 -3.55 0.80
C ALA A 57 -10.01 -4.68 1.27
N GLN A 58 -10.57 -5.66 1.99
CA GLN A 58 -9.81 -6.84 2.44
C GLN A 58 -9.24 -7.63 1.27
N LEU A 59 -10.06 -7.86 0.23
CA LEU A 59 -9.63 -8.58 -0.96
C LEU A 59 -8.45 -7.88 -1.64
N GLN A 60 -8.51 -6.56 -1.82
CA GLN A 60 -7.41 -5.82 -2.44
C GLN A 60 -6.17 -5.75 -1.54
N ALA A 61 -6.33 -5.67 -0.23
CA ALA A 61 -5.22 -5.72 0.72
C ALA A 61 -4.48 -7.06 0.65
N LYS A 62 -5.22 -8.18 0.71
CA LYS A 62 -4.66 -9.55 0.57
C LYS A 62 -3.99 -9.76 -0.79
N ASN A 63 -4.62 -9.27 -1.87
CA ASN A 63 -4.02 -9.32 -3.21
C ASN A 63 -2.77 -8.46 -3.35
N SER A 64 -2.69 -7.31 -2.66
CA SER A 64 -1.50 -6.44 -2.69
C SER A 64 -0.32 -7.13 -2.03
N CYS A 65 -0.54 -7.82 -0.91
CA CYS A 65 0.49 -8.65 -0.28
C CYS A 65 0.94 -9.80 -1.18
N ALA A 66 0.01 -10.49 -1.85
CA ALA A 66 0.37 -11.53 -2.81
C ALA A 66 1.14 -10.99 -4.03
N ASP A 67 0.77 -9.80 -4.52
CA ASP A 67 1.48 -9.12 -5.61
C ASP A 67 2.92 -8.74 -5.18
N LEU A 68 3.11 -8.28 -3.94
CA LEU A 68 4.44 -7.96 -3.38
C LEU A 68 5.29 -9.22 -3.22
N ASP A 69 4.76 -10.27 -2.62
CA ASP A 69 5.45 -11.55 -2.46
C ASP A 69 5.86 -12.15 -3.81
N ALA A 70 5.04 -11.97 -4.85
CA ALA A 70 5.34 -12.44 -6.20
C ALA A 70 6.34 -11.57 -6.97
N SER A 71 6.48 -10.29 -6.64
CA SER A 71 7.38 -9.37 -7.35
C SER A 71 8.71 -9.12 -6.64
N THR A 72 8.76 -9.28 -5.32
CA THR A 72 9.89 -8.87 -4.49
C THR A 72 10.62 -10.08 -3.89
N ASP A 73 11.88 -10.26 -4.29
CA ASP A 73 12.74 -11.33 -3.72
C ASP A 73 13.26 -11.00 -2.31
N ASP A 74 13.43 -9.71 -1.98
CA ASP A 74 13.89 -9.25 -0.67
C ASP A 74 12.87 -8.31 -0.01
N PRO A 75 12.07 -8.79 0.97
CA PRO A 75 11.08 -7.97 1.66
C PRO A 75 11.69 -6.78 2.43
N ALA A 76 12.99 -6.80 2.73
CA ALA A 76 13.70 -5.69 3.39
C ALA A 76 14.08 -4.54 2.43
N ASN A 77 13.91 -4.75 1.12
CA ASN A 77 14.27 -3.80 0.08
C ASN A 77 13.23 -3.77 -1.05
N LEU A 78 12.06 -3.19 -0.75
CA LEU A 78 11.01 -2.96 -1.73
C LEU A 78 11.42 -1.93 -2.78
N ASP A 79 11.22 -2.26 -4.05
CA ASP A 79 11.35 -1.28 -5.14
C ASP A 79 10.15 -0.30 -5.10
N PRO A 80 10.38 1.02 -4.97
CA PRO A 80 9.32 2.02 -5.01
C PRO A 80 8.46 1.95 -6.27
N PHE A 81 9.00 1.50 -7.41
CA PHE A 81 8.24 1.31 -8.64
C PHE A 81 7.26 0.14 -8.55
N GLU A 82 7.60 -0.93 -7.83
CA GLU A 82 6.70 -2.06 -7.58
C GLU A 82 5.53 -1.63 -6.68
N VAL A 83 5.86 -0.92 -5.60
CA VAL A 83 4.86 -0.33 -4.71
C VAL A 83 3.92 0.61 -5.47
N ALA A 84 4.46 1.55 -6.26
CA ALA A 84 3.66 2.48 -7.06
C ALA A 84 2.75 1.74 -8.05
N ARG A 85 3.23 0.64 -8.65
CA ARG A 85 2.44 -0.20 -9.55
C ARG A 85 1.28 -0.88 -8.84
N ILE A 86 1.50 -1.39 -7.63
CA ILE A 86 0.46 -2.03 -6.82
C ILE A 86 -0.60 -1.01 -6.38
N VAL A 87 -0.17 0.16 -5.91
CA VAL A 87 -1.09 1.27 -5.59
C VAL A 87 -1.93 1.65 -6.81
N GLN A 88 -1.32 1.77 -7.98
CA GLN A 88 -2.06 2.08 -9.21
C GLN A 88 -3.05 0.96 -9.60
N LYS A 89 -2.70 -0.32 -9.42
CA LYS A 89 -3.63 -1.43 -9.64
C LYS A 89 -4.83 -1.35 -8.68
N VAL A 90 -4.58 -1.08 -7.40
CA VAL A 90 -5.64 -0.93 -6.38
C VAL A 90 -6.52 0.25 -6.72
N GLN A 91 -5.94 1.39 -7.09
CA GLN A 91 -6.67 2.59 -7.53
C GLN A 91 -7.63 2.27 -8.68
N ILE A 92 -7.18 1.56 -9.72
CA ILE A 92 -8.00 1.18 -10.87
C ILE A 92 -9.16 0.25 -10.46
N LYS A 93 -8.89 -0.72 -9.59
CA LYS A 93 -9.88 -1.72 -9.17
C LYS A 93 -10.94 -1.16 -8.20
N THR A 94 -10.55 -0.20 -7.37
CA THR A 94 -11.38 0.35 -6.29
C THR A 94 -11.99 1.71 -6.64
N LYS A 95 -11.46 2.39 -7.66
CA LYS A 95 -11.79 3.78 -8.02
C LYS A 95 -11.48 4.81 -6.92
N LEU A 96 -10.71 4.41 -5.91
CA LEU A 96 -10.20 5.31 -4.88
C LEU A 96 -9.29 6.39 -5.49
N SER A 97 -9.07 7.47 -4.75
CA SER A 97 -7.98 8.39 -5.07
C SER A 97 -6.63 7.66 -4.98
N GLN A 98 -5.59 8.21 -5.59
CA GLN A 98 -4.26 7.60 -5.49
C GLN A 98 -3.77 7.56 -4.04
N ASP A 99 -4.09 8.59 -3.24
CA ASP A 99 -3.71 8.68 -1.84
C ASP A 99 -4.46 7.64 -0.99
N ASP A 100 -5.77 7.50 -1.20
CA ASP A 100 -6.60 6.51 -0.51
C ASP A 100 -6.24 5.07 -0.89
N ALA A 101 -5.91 4.83 -2.17
CA ALA A 101 -5.40 3.55 -2.62
C ALA A 101 -4.03 3.24 -1.99
N GLY A 102 -3.17 4.26 -1.85
CA GLY A 102 -1.89 4.15 -1.14
C GLY A 102 -2.09 3.78 0.32
N LEU A 103 -3.05 4.43 0.99
CA LEU A 103 -3.41 4.17 2.37
C LEU A 103 -3.98 2.76 2.55
N LEU A 104 -4.85 2.31 1.64
CA LEU A 104 -5.39 0.94 1.65
C LEU A 104 -4.29 -0.12 1.52
N VAL A 105 -3.31 0.09 0.64
CA VAL A 105 -2.15 -0.79 0.50
C VAL A 105 -1.29 -0.78 1.77
N ALA A 106 -1.04 0.40 2.35
CA ALA A 106 -0.29 0.54 3.60
C ALA A 106 -0.92 -0.24 4.76
N LEU A 107 -2.23 -0.06 4.96
CA LEU A 107 -3.01 -0.77 5.97
C LEU A 107 -3.01 -2.29 5.71
N GLY A 108 -3.09 -2.70 4.44
CA GLY A 108 -3.04 -4.09 4.05
C GLY A 108 -1.71 -4.75 4.38
N ILE A 109 -0.59 -4.05 4.12
CA ILE A 109 0.76 -4.53 4.46
C ILE A 109 0.91 -4.69 5.97
N GLU A 110 0.44 -3.71 6.74
CA GLU A 110 0.50 -3.78 8.20
C GLU A 110 -0.33 -4.93 8.77
N ALA A 111 -1.48 -5.25 8.18
CA ALA A 111 -2.38 -6.29 8.66
C ALA A 111 -2.02 -7.71 8.20
N TYR A 112 -1.55 -7.86 6.96
CA TYR A 112 -1.49 -9.17 6.27
C TYR A 112 -0.09 -9.61 5.84
N CYS A 113 0.86 -8.69 5.63
CA CYS A 113 2.22 -9.03 5.22
C CYS A 113 3.27 -8.13 5.91
N PRO A 114 3.37 -8.22 7.25
CA PRO A 114 4.17 -7.31 8.07
C PRO A 114 5.68 -7.39 7.79
N GLU A 115 6.17 -8.44 7.15
CA GLU A 115 7.55 -8.56 6.66
C GLU A 115 7.95 -7.43 5.71
N PHE A 116 6.99 -6.87 4.96
CA PHE A 116 7.19 -5.74 4.05
C PHE A 116 7.04 -4.38 4.75
N LYS A 117 6.52 -4.34 5.98
CA LYS A 117 6.22 -3.09 6.72
C LYS A 117 7.45 -2.21 6.91
N ALA A 118 8.61 -2.80 7.20
CA ALA A 118 9.83 -2.04 7.46
C ALA A 118 10.39 -1.34 6.20
N SER A 119 9.97 -1.80 5.02
CA SER A 119 10.41 -1.28 3.73
C SER A 119 9.39 -0.32 3.12
N PHE A 120 8.12 -0.47 3.50
CA PHE A 120 7.03 0.36 3.04
C PHE A 120 7.04 1.72 3.79
N GLY A 121 7.54 2.77 3.13
CA GLY A 121 7.66 4.13 3.69
C GLY A 121 9.09 4.64 3.90
N LYS A 122 10.10 3.93 3.38
CA LYS A 122 11.47 4.44 3.22
C LYS A 122 11.59 5.41 2.05
#